data_AF-A0A2E1KLW2-F1
#
_entry.id   AF-A0A2E1KLW2-F1
#
_cell.length_a   1.000
_cell.length_b   1.000
_cell.length_c   1.000
_cell.angle_alpha   90.00
_cell.angle_beta   90.00
_cell.angle_gamma   90.00
#
_symmetry.space_group_name_H-M   'P 1'
#
loop_
_entity.id
_entity.type
_entity.pdbx_description
1 polymer ?
#
loop_
_entity_poly.entity_id
_entity_poly.type
_entity_poly.pdbx_seq_one_letter_code
_entity_poly.pdbx_strand_id
1 'polypeptide(L)'
;MDLITWSWVFLIIYIGGMLAIGVVGQRKVKHADDFATARGSYGPVFLAFAFAATTASGATFLGSPALGYEWGLASQWGNVLYPTGVYLGV
;
A
#
# COMPACT_ATOMS: atom_id res chain seq x y z
N MET A 1 4.68 23.72 18.63
CA MET A 1 4.10 22.37 18.64
C MET A 1 5.24 21.39 18.56
N ASP A 2 5.23 20.35 19.39
CA ASP A 2 6.31 19.34 19.42
C ASP A 2 6.13 18.28 18.32
N LEU A 3 7.13 17.40 18.18
CA LEU A 3 7.11 16.31 17.21
C LEU A 3 5.92 15.35 17.44
N ILE A 4 5.62 15.02 18.69
CA ILE A 4 4.55 14.09 19.05
C ILE A 4 3.19 14.64 18.61
N THR A 5 2.96 15.93 18.83
CA THR A 5 1.76 16.65 18.42
C THR A 5 1.60 16.58 16.90
N TRP A 6 2.67 16.86 16.14
CA TRP A 6 2.63 16.73 14.68
C TRP A 6 2.35 15.30 14.21
N SER A 7 2.96 14.29 14.82
CA SER A 7 2.71 12.88 14.50
C SER A 7 1.24 12.50 14.67
N TRP A 8 0.61 12.90 15.77
CA TRP A 8 -0.81 12.65 16.00
C TRP A 8 -1.71 13.41 15.02
N VAL A 9 -1.38 14.66 14.70
CA VAL A 9 -2.11 15.44 13.70
C VAL A 9 -2.09 14.74 12.35
N PHE A 10 -0.92 14.33 11.87
CA PHE A 10 -0.81 13.62 10.59
C PHE A 10 -1.52 12.27 10.61
N LEU A 11 -1.44 11.52 11.71
CA LEU A 11 -2.13 10.24 11.83
C LEU A 11 -3.65 10.39 11.75
N ILE A 12 -4.22 11.37 12.46
CA ILE A 12 -5.66 11.63 12.45
C ILE A 12 -6.10 12.06 11.04
N ILE A 13 -5.35 12.94 10.39
CA ILE A 13 -5.64 13.37 9.01
C ILE A 13 -5.60 12.16 8.06
N TYR A 14 -4.58 11.30 8.18
CA TYR A 14 -4.44 10.12 7.34
C TYR A 14 -5.63 9.15 7.53
N ILE A 15 -5.97 8.82 8.78
CA ILE A 15 -7.11 7.93 9.09
C ILE A 15 -8.41 8.54 8.57
N GLY A 16 -8.65 9.83 8.82
CA GLY A 16 -9.82 10.55 8.34
C GLY A 16 -9.92 10.53 6.81
N GLY A 17 -8.81 10.75 6.11
CA GLY A 17 -8.73 10.67 4.65
C GLY A 17 -9.06 9.27 4.11
N MET A 18 -8.50 8.22 4.72
CA MET A 18 -8.77 6.84 4.33
C MET A 18 -10.24 6.45 4.56
N LEU A 19 -10.82 6.84 5.70
CA LEU A 19 -12.25 6.62 5.97
C LEU A 19 -13.13 7.38 4.97
N ALA A 20 -12.80 8.63 4.65
CA ALA A 20 -13.53 9.42 3.68
C ALA A 20 -13.51 8.77 2.29
N ILE A 21 -12.35 8.29 1.83
CA ILE A 21 -12.21 7.54 0.57
C ILE A 21 -13.08 6.27 0.61
N GLY A 22 -13.05 5.52 1.72
CA GLY A 22 -13.90 4.34 1.91
C GLY A 22 -15.40 4.66 1.84
N VAL A 23 -15.83 5.77 2.45
CA VAL A 23 -17.23 6.25 2.39
C VAL A 23 -17.64 6.67 0.98
N VAL A 24 -16.75 7.34 0.24
CA VAL A 24 -17.01 7.69 -1.16
C VAL A 24 -17.07 6.44 -2.04
N GLY A 25 -16.18 5.47 -1.81
CA GLY A 25 -16.13 4.20 -2.53
C GLY A 25 -17.40 3.37 -2.33
N GLN A 26 -17.82 3.15 -1.08
CA GLN A 26 -19.02 2.35 -0.78
C GLN A 26 -20.28 2.89 -1.45
N ARG A 27 -20.41 4.23 -1.59
CA ARG A 27 -21.60 4.86 -2.20
C ARG A 27 -21.73 4.55 -3.70
N LYS A 28 -20.61 4.19 -4.35
CA LYS A 28 -20.55 3.83 -5.78
C LYS A 28 -20.85 2.36 -6.04
N VAL A 29 -20.74 1.48 -5.04
CA VAL A 29 -21.00 0.05 -5.17
C VAL A 29 -22.51 -0.18 -5.21
N LYS A 30 -23.03 -0.75 -6.30
CA LYS A 30 -24.45 -1.13 -6.44
C LYS A 30 -24.63 -2.63 -6.55
N HIS A 31 -23.62 -3.32 -7.08
CA HIS A 31 -23.62 -4.75 -7.34
C HIS A 31 -22.29 -5.38 -6.92
N ALA A 32 -22.26 -6.71 -6.82
CA ALA A 32 -21.06 -7.44 -6.35
C ALA A 32 -19.86 -7.30 -7.29
N ASP A 33 -20.09 -7.13 -8.59
CA ASP A 33 -19.06 -6.90 -9.60
C ASP A 33 -18.44 -5.49 -9.49
N ASP A 34 -19.21 -4.47 -9.08
CA ASP A 34 -18.67 -3.14 -8.77
C ASP A 34 -17.64 -3.23 -7.62
N PHE A 35 -17.87 -4.12 -6.65
CA PHE A 35 -16.97 -4.33 -5.53
C PHE A 35 -15.74 -5.15 -5.92
N ALA A 36 -15.93 -6.26 -6.65
CA ALA A 36 -14.87 -7.21 -6.94
C ALA A 36 -13.87 -6.70 -7.99
N THR A 37 -14.34 -6.02 -9.04
CA THR A 37 -13.49 -5.62 -10.17
C THR A 37 -13.64 -4.16 -10.57
N ALA A 38 -14.54 -3.42 -9.90
CA ALA A 38 -14.98 -2.09 -10.34
C ALA A 38 -15.35 -2.07 -11.84
N ARG A 39 -15.85 -3.20 -12.36
CA ARG A 39 -16.17 -3.43 -13.78
C ARG A 39 -15.02 -3.09 -14.74
N GLY A 40 -13.78 -3.25 -14.30
CA GLY A 40 -12.59 -2.93 -15.10
C GLY A 40 -12.42 -1.43 -15.38
N SER A 41 -13.06 -0.56 -14.59
CA SER A 41 -13.03 0.91 -14.83
C SER A 41 -11.70 1.58 -14.47
N TYR A 42 -10.81 0.91 -13.70
CA TYR A 42 -9.52 1.45 -13.35
C TYR A 42 -8.52 1.34 -14.52
N GLY A 43 -7.94 2.47 -14.90
CA GLY A 43 -6.86 2.51 -15.89
C GLY A 43 -5.57 1.85 -15.39
N PRO A 44 -4.65 1.50 -16.30
CA PRO A 44 -3.45 0.72 -15.99
C PRO A 44 -2.54 1.39 -14.96
N VAL A 45 -2.42 2.73 -14.99
CA VAL A 45 -1.58 3.47 -14.03
C VAL A 45 -2.13 3.39 -12.61
N PHE A 46 -3.44 3.54 -12.45
CA PHE A 46 -4.08 3.47 -11.13
C PHE A 46 -3.95 2.07 -10.54
N LEU A 47 -4.14 1.05 -11.38
CA LEU A 47 -3.92 -0.35 -11.00
C LEU A 47 -2.45 -0.61 -10.62
N ALA A 48 -1.48 -0.08 -11.36
CA ALA A 48 -0.06 -0.26 -11.04
C ALA A 48 0.28 0.29 -9.64
N PHE A 49 -0.24 1.46 -9.28
CA PHE A 49 -0.07 2.00 -7.93
C PHE A 49 -0.79 1.17 -6.87
N ALA A 50 -2.01 0.69 -7.15
CA ALA A 50 -2.75 -0.17 -6.22
C ALA A 50 -2.00 -1.50 -5.98
N PHE A 51 -1.44 -2.10 -7.03
CA PHE A 51 -0.57 -3.28 -6.93
C PHE A 51 0.67 -3.00 -6.09
N ALA A 52 1.41 -1.92 -6.39
CA ALA A 52 2.59 -1.53 -5.63
C ALA A 52 2.29 -1.30 -4.15
N ALA A 53 1.19 -0.61 -3.84
CA ALA A 53 0.75 -0.37 -2.47
C ALA A 53 0.28 -1.65 -1.76
N THR A 54 -0.27 -2.63 -2.48
CA THR A 54 -0.71 -3.91 -1.90
C THR A 54 0.47 -4.81 -1.57
N THR A 55 1.52 -4.79 -2.41
CA THR A 55 2.77 -5.52 -2.16
C THR A 55 3.59 -4.89 -1.04
N ALA A 56 3.59 -3.57 -0.92
CA ALA A 56 4.25 -2.86 0.18
C ALA A 56 3.46 -3.03 1.50
N SER A 57 4.06 -3.61 2.52
CA SER A 57 3.41 -3.89 3.81
C SER A 57 4.29 -3.55 4.99
N GLY A 58 3.81 -3.81 6.22
CA GLY A 58 4.63 -3.68 7.44
C GLY A 58 5.92 -4.51 7.38
N ALA A 59 5.91 -5.65 6.71
CA ALA A 59 7.11 -6.45 6.47
C ALA A 59 8.16 -5.69 5.66
N THR A 60 7.74 -4.89 4.68
CA THR A 60 8.64 -4.05 3.88
C THR A 60 9.22 -2.91 4.70
N PHE A 61 8.38 -2.18 5.44
CA PHE A 61 8.81 -0.96 6.13
C PHE A 61 9.53 -1.20 7.46
N LEU A 62 9.30 -2.34 8.13
CA LEU A 62 10.00 -2.71 9.37
C LEU A 62 10.96 -3.88 9.17
N GLY A 63 10.57 -4.90 8.41
CA GLY A 63 11.37 -6.09 8.17
C GLY A 63 12.58 -5.82 7.29
N SER A 64 12.42 -5.19 6.12
CA SER A 64 13.55 -4.93 5.22
C SER A 64 14.67 -4.09 5.87
N PRO A 65 14.39 -3.02 6.65
CA PRO A 65 15.42 -2.34 7.42
C PRO A 65 16.09 -3.22 8.49
N ALA A 66 15.34 -4.09 9.17
CA ALA A 66 15.91 -5.03 10.14
C ALA A 66 16.87 -6.02 9.47
N LEU A 67 16.50 -6.56 8.31
CA LEU A 67 17.38 -7.41 7.51
C LEU A 67 18.59 -6.65 6.96
N GLY A 68 18.42 -5.36 6.61
CA GLY A 68 19.52 -4.50 6.21
C GLY A 68 20.48 -4.18 7.35
N TYR A 69 19.97 -4.06 8.57
CA TYR A 69 20.78 -3.90 9.77
C TYR A 69 21.63 -5.16 10.04
N GLU A 70 21.07 -6.35 9.84
CA GLU A 70 21.75 -7.62 10.12
C GLU A 70 22.69 -8.08 8.99
N TRP A 71 22.27 -7.94 7.73
CA TRP A 71 22.95 -8.52 6.56
C TRP A 71 23.41 -7.48 5.52
N GLY A 72 23.27 -6.18 5.82
CA GLY A 72 23.76 -5.10 4.96
C GLY A 72 23.08 -5.07 3.60
N LEU A 73 23.82 -4.64 2.57
CA LEU A 73 23.30 -4.46 1.21
C LEU A 73 22.81 -5.77 0.56
N ALA A 74 23.25 -6.94 1.03
CA ALA A 74 22.78 -8.22 0.51
C ALA A 74 21.25 -8.38 0.69
N SER A 75 20.67 -7.81 1.75
CA SER A 75 19.21 -7.81 2.00
C SER A 75 18.40 -7.15 0.88
N GLN A 76 19.01 -6.23 0.10
CA GLN A 76 18.31 -5.48 -0.94
C GLN A 76 17.91 -6.35 -2.14
N TRP A 77 18.57 -7.49 -2.34
CA TRP A 77 18.12 -8.47 -3.34
C TRP A 77 16.68 -8.92 -3.11
N GLY A 78 16.26 -9.05 -1.84
CA GLY A 78 14.87 -9.36 -1.50
C GLY A 78 13.90 -8.29 -2.00
N ASN A 79 14.25 -7.01 -1.87
CA ASN A 79 13.41 -5.89 -2.31
C ASN A 79 13.28 -5.78 -3.84
N VAL A 80 14.18 -6.40 -4.60
CA VAL A 80 14.11 -6.46 -6.08
C VAL A 80 13.41 -7.73 -6.54
N LEU A 81 13.84 -8.88 -6.01
CA LEU A 81 13.36 -10.20 -6.45
C LEU A 81 11.91 -10.44 -6.05
N TYR A 82 11.49 -10.02 -4.84
CA TYR A 82 10.14 -10.26 -4.35
C TYR A 82 9.06 -9.54 -5.19
N PRO A 83 9.11 -8.22 -5.41
CA PRO A 83 8.12 -7.56 -6.26
C PRO A 83 8.16 -8.06 -7.71
N THR A 84 9.35 -8.38 -8.21
CA THR A 84 9.50 -8.95 -9.56
C THR A 84 8.77 -10.30 -9.67
N GLY A 85 8.92 -11.19 -8.69
CA GLY A 85 8.18 -12.46 -8.63
C GLY A 85 6.67 -12.25 -8.53
N VAL A 86 6.23 -11.36 -7.64
CA VAL A 86 4.80 -11.04 -7.44
C VAL A 86 4.15 -10.49 -8.72
N TYR A 87 4.84 -9.63 -9.47
CA TYR A 87 4.27 -9.02 -10.68
C TYR A 87 4.41 -9.87 -11.94
N LEU A 88 5.42 -10.73 -12.02
CA LEU A 88 5.67 -11.60 -13.18
C LEU A 88 5.13 -13.02 -13.01
N GLY A 89 4.57 -13.36 -11.84
CA GLY A 89 3.81 -14.60 -11.62
C GLY A 89 4.67 -15.84 -11.36
N VAL A 90 5.72 -15.71 -10.54
CA VAL A 90 6.51 -16.85 -10.01
C VAL A 90 6.04 -17.22 -8.62
#